data_AF-A0AAU9LY47-F1
#
_entry.id   AF-A0AAU9LY47-F1
#
_cell.length_a   1.000
_cell.length_b   1.000
_cell.length_c   1.000
_cell.angle_alpha   90.00
_cell.angle_beta   90.00
_cell.angle_gamma   90.00
#
_symmetry.space_group_name_H-M   'P 1'
#
loop_
_entity.id
_entity.type
_entity.pdbx_description
1 polymer ?
#
loop_
_entity_poly.entity_id
_entity_poly.type
_entity_poly.pdbx_seq_one_letter_code
_entity_poly.pdbx_strand_id
1 'polypeptide(L)'
;MSQDAAATANLQLSEVYWSLVAKADKKFSKIRDLPYYEHHRYDTHFHKVFKVYTKLWKFQQENRQKLVESGLKRWEIGDIASRIGQLYFGQYMRTSQASYLSEAYIFYEAVLTREYFKDGLFQDLNLANKQLRFLARFLTVCLVLNRREMVYQLVNQLKMLVSEIKRAFQEMPDYVIFPK
;
A
#
# COMPACT_ATOMS: atom_id res chain seq x y z
N MET A 1 30.62 -6.19 -21.82
CA MET A 1 29.16 -6.07 -22.01
C MET A 1 28.81 -4.60 -21.82
N SER A 2 28.38 -3.93 -22.88
CA SER A 2 28.25 -2.46 -22.93
C SER A 2 27.13 -1.95 -22.00
N GLN A 3 27.33 -0.77 -21.40
CA GLN A 3 26.37 -0.13 -20.49
C GLN A 3 24.96 0.01 -21.10
N ASP A 4 24.86 0.18 -22.42
CA ASP A 4 23.58 0.30 -23.14
C ASP A 4 22.72 -0.98 -23.11
N ALA A 5 23.34 -2.16 -23.10
CA ALA A 5 22.62 -3.43 -23.03
C ALA A 5 22.02 -3.65 -21.63
N ALA A 6 22.73 -3.23 -20.58
CA ALA A 6 22.24 -3.29 -19.21
C ALA A 6 21.10 -2.30 -18.96
N ALA A 7 21.21 -1.08 -19.47
CA ALA A 7 20.13 -0.08 -19.40
C ALA A 7 18.86 -0.55 -20.11
N THR A 8 18.99 -1.14 -21.30
CA THR A 8 17.86 -1.71 -22.05
C THR A 8 17.18 -2.85 -21.30
N ALA A 9 17.95 -3.75 -20.67
CA ALA A 9 17.39 -4.84 -19.86
C ALA A 9 16.65 -4.32 -18.62
N ASN A 10 17.17 -3.29 -17.96
CA ASN A 10 16.55 -2.65 -16.80
C ASN A 10 15.23 -1.93 -17.16
N LEU A 11 15.15 -1.34 -18.35
CA LEU A 11 13.92 -0.76 -18.92
C LEU A 11 12.85 -1.82 -19.15
N GLN A 12 13.19 -2.92 -19.84
CA GLN A 12 12.24 -4.02 -20.08
C GLN A 12 11.73 -4.63 -18.78
N LEU A 13 12.61 -4.78 -17.78
CA LEU A 13 12.23 -5.28 -16.46
C LEU A 13 11.26 -4.33 -15.74
N SER A 14 11.49 -3.02 -15.84
CA SER A 14 10.59 -1.99 -15.31
C SER A 14 9.22 -2.04 -15.98
N GLU A 15 9.16 -2.19 -17.31
CA GLU A 15 7.89 -2.33 -18.06
C GLU A 15 7.08 -3.54 -17.61
N VAL A 16 7.73 -4.69 -17.43
CA VAL A 16 7.08 -5.92 -16.92
C VAL A 16 6.53 -5.68 -15.52
N TYR A 17 7.29 -5.01 -14.64
CA TYR A 17 6.85 -4.66 -13.30
C TYR A 17 5.60 -3.77 -13.34
N TRP A 18 5.63 -2.67 -14.09
CA TRP A 18 4.50 -1.74 -14.18
C TRP A 18 3.26 -2.35 -14.82
N SER A 19 3.42 -3.26 -15.78
CA SER A 19 2.34 -4.06 -16.33
C SER A 19 1.70 -4.97 -15.27
N LEU A 20 2.51 -5.59 -14.40
CA LEU A 20 2.01 -6.39 -13.28
C LEU A 20 1.26 -5.53 -12.25
N VAL A 21 1.78 -4.34 -11.91
CA VAL A 21 1.11 -3.36 -11.02
C VAL A 21 -0.26 -2.98 -11.58
N ALA A 22 -0.32 -2.52 -12.83
CA ALA A 22 -1.57 -2.11 -13.48
C ALA A 22 -2.60 -3.26 -13.53
N LYS A 23 -2.14 -4.49 -13.80
CA LYS A 23 -2.98 -5.69 -13.78
C LYS A 23 -3.51 -6.01 -12.38
N ALA A 24 -2.67 -5.86 -11.35
CA ALA A 24 -3.05 -6.09 -9.95
C ALA A 24 -4.12 -5.08 -9.52
N ASP A 25 -3.90 -3.79 -9.76
CA ASP A 25 -4.80 -2.71 -9.36
C ASP A 25 -6.15 -2.76 -10.07
N LYS A 26 -6.17 -3.10 -11.37
CA LYS A 26 -7.40 -3.33 -12.13
C LYS A 26 -8.24 -4.46 -11.53
N LYS A 27 -7.59 -5.53 -11.04
CA LYS A 27 -8.29 -6.62 -10.37
C LYS A 27 -8.71 -6.23 -8.95
N PHE A 28 -7.87 -5.52 -8.22
CA PHE A 28 -8.15 -5.05 -6.85
C PHE A 28 -9.40 -4.19 -6.80
N SER A 29 -9.56 -3.30 -7.77
CA SER A 29 -10.70 -2.39 -7.85
C SER A 29 -12.04 -3.14 -7.90
N LYS A 30 -12.06 -4.36 -8.46
CA LYS A 30 -13.27 -5.20 -8.54
C LYS A 30 -13.68 -5.83 -7.21
N ILE A 31 -12.78 -5.93 -6.25
CA ILE A 31 -13.06 -6.54 -4.94
C ILE A 31 -13.17 -5.52 -3.82
N ARG A 32 -12.57 -4.35 -3.98
CA ARG A 32 -12.56 -3.29 -2.97
C ARG A 32 -13.98 -2.80 -2.66
N ASP A 33 -14.79 -2.70 -3.71
CA ASP A 33 -16.12 -2.10 -3.65
C ASP A 33 -17.24 -3.17 -3.51
N LEU A 34 -16.87 -4.45 -3.40
CA LEU A 34 -17.85 -5.54 -3.20
C LEU A 34 -18.34 -5.56 -1.75
N PRO A 35 -19.67 -5.64 -1.54
CA PRO A 35 -20.24 -5.80 -0.20
C PRO A 35 -19.73 -7.07 0.50
N TYR A 36 -19.68 -7.05 1.82
CA TYR A 36 -19.20 -8.20 2.61
C TYR A 36 -20.12 -9.42 2.52
N TYR A 37 -21.41 -9.23 2.22
CA TYR A 37 -22.39 -10.33 2.14
C TYR A 37 -22.33 -11.13 0.82
N GLU A 38 -21.66 -10.64 -0.23
CA GLU A 38 -21.54 -11.34 -1.53
C GLU A 38 -20.40 -12.38 -1.58
N HIS A 39 -20.47 -13.40 -0.72
CA HIS A 39 -19.39 -14.37 -0.48
C HIS A 39 -18.90 -15.12 -1.75
N HIS A 40 -19.82 -15.70 -2.52
CA HIS A 40 -19.46 -16.56 -3.66
C HIS A 40 -18.73 -15.82 -4.80
N ARG A 41 -19.13 -14.57 -5.09
CA ARG A 41 -18.46 -13.73 -6.09
C ARG A 41 -17.11 -13.25 -5.56
N TYR A 42 -17.04 -12.91 -4.28
CA TYR A 42 -15.81 -12.46 -3.65
C TYR A 42 -14.71 -13.50 -3.70
N ASP A 43 -14.96 -14.75 -3.30
CA ASP A 43 -13.92 -15.78 -3.22
C ASP A 43 -13.25 -16.04 -4.58
N THR A 44 -14.04 -16.09 -5.66
CA THR A 44 -13.52 -16.26 -7.02
C THR A 44 -12.61 -15.09 -7.44
N HIS A 45 -12.98 -13.86 -7.05
CA HIS A 45 -12.18 -12.68 -7.35
C HIS A 45 -10.96 -12.54 -6.43
N PHE A 46 -11.09 -12.88 -5.15
CA PHE A 46 -10.02 -12.87 -4.15
C PHE A 46 -8.83 -13.70 -4.63
N HIS A 47 -9.05 -14.98 -4.97
CA HIS A 47 -7.96 -15.85 -5.45
C HIS A 47 -7.26 -15.29 -6.70
N LYS A 48 -8.03 -14.68 -7.61
CA LYS A 48 -7.48 -14.06 -8.83
C LYS A 48 -6.65 -12.81 -8.53
N VAL A 49 -7.08 -11.98 -7.58
CA VAL A 49 -6.37 -10.76 -7.18
C VAL A 49 -5.12 -11.12 -6.39
N PHE A 50 -5.28 -11.98 -5.38
CA PHE A 50 -4.21 -12.46 -4.51
C PHE A 50 -3.08 -13.09 -5.31
N LYS A 51 -3.39 -13.99 -6.27
CA LYS A 51 -2.40 -14.60 -7.17
C LYS A 51 -1.58 -13.59 -7.97
N VAL A 52 -2.17 -12.48 -8.40
CA VAL A 52 -1.43 -11.45 -9.16
C VAL A 52 -0.56 -10.62 -8.23
N TYR A 53 -1.06 -10.24 -7.05
CA TYR A 53 -0.24 -9.50 -6.06
C TYR A 53 0.91 -10.33 -5.50
N THR A 54 0.73 -11.63 -5.23
CA THR A 54 1.85 -12.48 -4.77
C THR A 54 2.91 -12.66 -5.85
N LYS A 55 2.50 -12.80 -7.13
CA LYS A 55 3.44 -12.79 -8.26
C LYS A 55 4.19 -11.45 -8.35
N LEU A 56 3.48 -10.34 -8.26
CA LEU A 56 4.07 -8.99 -8.28
C LEU A 56 5.06 -8.79 -7.12
N TRP A 57 4.66 -9.18 -5.91
CA TRP A 57 5.50 -9.09 -4.71
C TRP A 57 6.78 -9.91 -4.85
N LYS A 58 6.67 -11.15 -5.33
CA LYS A 58 7.84 -12.00 -5.60
C LYS A 58 8.76 -11.38 -6.66
N PHE A 59 8.19 -10.96 -7.79
CA PHE A 59 8.96 -10.32 -8.87
C PHE A 59 9.72 -9.09 -8.37
N GLN A 60 9.06 -8.27 -7.55
CA GLN A 60 9.64 -7.08 -6.94
C GLN A 60 10.78 -7.41 -5.97
N GLN A 61 10.67 -8.47 -5.16
CA GLN A 61 11.74 -8.88 -4.27
C GLN A 61 12.98 -9.37 -5.03
N GLU A 62 12.77 -10.22 -6.03
CA GLU A 62 13.85 -10.82 -6.83
C GLU A 62 14.63 -9.80 -7.66
N ASN A 63 13.99 -8.69 -8.05
CA ASN A 63 14.57 -7.70 -8.95
C ASN A 63 14.69 -6.31 -8.33
N ARG A 64 14.60 -6.20 -7.00
CA ARG A 64 14.48 -4.92 -6.27
C ARG A 64 15.55 -3.91 -6.64
N GLN A 65 16.81 -4.32 -6.67
CA GLN A 65 17.93 -3.42 -6.94
C GLN A 65 17.79 -2.76 -8.32
N LYS A 66 17.57 -3.56 -9.36
CA LYS A 66 17.38 -3.09 -10.73
C LYS A 66 16.16 -2.19 -10.86
N LEU A 67 15.06 -2.52 -10.18
CA LEU A 67 13.86 -1.68 -10.18
C LEU A 67 14.11 -0.31 -9.55
N VAL A 68 14.86 -0.26 -8.45
CA VAL A 68 15.24 1.00 -7.78
C VAL A 68 16.18 1.83 -8.67
N GLU A 69 17.14 1.19 -9.33
CA GLU A 69 18.00 1.83 -10.35
C GLU A 69 17.17 2.39 -11.52
N SER A 70 16.09 1.71 -11.90
CA SER A 70 15.11 2.19 -12.89
C SER A 70 14.08 3.20 -12.34
N GLY A 71 14.22 3.65 -11.09
CA GLY A 71 13.40 4.73 -10.51
C GLY A 71 12.26 4.31 -9.58
N LEU A 72 12.10 3.02 -9.26
CA LEU A 72 11.08 2.53 -8.31
C LEU A 72 11.26 3.21 -6.94
N LYS A 73 10.20 3.83 -6.44
CA LYS A 73 10.17 4.51 -5.15
C LYS A 73 9.80 3.56 -4.02
N ARG A 74 10.29 3.88 -2.82
CA ARG A 74 10.01 3.10 -1.60
C ARG A 74 8.52 3.01 -1.28
N TRP A 75 7.80 4.11 -1.47
CA TRP A 75 6.36 4.15 -1.18
C TRP A 75 5.55 3.27 -2.14
N GLU A 76 6.02 3.04 -3.36
CA GLU A 76 5.36 2.15 -4.34
C GLU A 76 5.44 0.69 -3.89
N ILE A 77 6.55 0.31 -3.25
CA ILE A 77 6.69 -0.99 -2.58
C ILE A 77 5.74 -1.07 -1.37
N GLY A 78 5.65 0.02 -0.60
CA GLY A 78 4.72 0.15 0.52
C GLY A 78 3.25 0.01 0.10
N ASP A 79 2.87 0.56 -1.06
CA ASP A 79 1.53 0.44 -1.63
C ASP A 79 1.19 -1.03 -1.93
N ILE A 80 2.11 -1.79 -2.54
CA ILE A 80 1.91 -3.23 -2.82
C ILE A 80 1.72 -4.02 -1.52
N ALA A 81 2.62 -3.83 -0.55
CA ALA A 81 2.55 -4.53 0.73
C ALA A 81 1.24 -4.19 1.47
N SER A 82 0.85 -2.92 1.48
CA SER A 82 -0.41 -2.45 2.07
C SER A 82 -1.63 -3.05 1.37
N ARG A 83 -1.59 -3.25 0.05
CA ARG A 83 -2.67 -3.92 -0.71
C ARG A 83 -2.78 -5.39 -0.36
N ILE A 84 -1.67 -6.11 -0.19
CA ILE A 84 -1.69 -7.50 0.25
C ILE A 84 -2.27 -7.62 1.68
N GLY A 85 -1.88 -6.75 2.60
CA GLY A 85 -2.49 -6.67 3.93
C GLY A 85 -4.00 -6.41 3.87
N GLN A 86 -4.46 -5.55 2.95
CA GLN A 86 -5.89 -5.32 2.71
C GLN A 86 -6.62 -6.57 2.22
N LEU A 87 -6.01 -7.38 1.35
CA LEU A 87 -6.60 -8.64 0.88
C LEU A 87 -6.80 -9.61 2.04
N TYR A 88 -5.76 -9.79 2.86
CA TYR A 88 -5.83 -10.66 4.02
C TYR A 88 -6.89 -10.20 5.02
N PHE A 89 -6.90 -8.91 5.37
CA PHE A 89 -7.92 -8.39 6.26
C PHE A 89 -9.34 -8.52 5.67
N GLY A 90 -9.50 -8.31 4.36
CA GLY A 90 -10.76 -8.49 3.66
C GLY A 90 -11.28 -9.94 3.70
N GLN A 91 -10.39 -10.93 3.65
CA GLN A 91 -10.74 -12.34 3.81
C GLN A 91 -11.06 -12.68 5.27
N TYR A 92 -10.33 -12.10 6.24
CA TYR A 92 -10.65 -12.22 7.66
C TYR A 92 -12.07 -11.73 7.94
N MET A 93 -12.46 -10.55 7.45
CA MET A 93 -13.79 -9.97 7.71
C MET A 93 -14.95 -10.84 7.19
N ARG A 94 -14.69 -11.75 6.24
CA ARG A 94 -15.70 -12.68 5.69
C ARG A 94 -15.69 -14.05 6.34
N THR A 95 -14.51 -14.54 6.72
CA THR A 95 -14.33 -15.91 7.19
C THR A 95 -14.12 -16.02 8.69
N SER A 96 -13.82 -14.91 9.36
CA SER A 96 -13.39 -14.85 10.77
C SER A 96 -12.16 -15.72 11.10
N GLN A 97 -11.40 -16.18 10.10
CA GLN A 97 -10.21 -16.99 10.32
C GLN A 97 -9.04 -16.13 10.78
N ALA A 98 -8.58 -16.34 12.01
CA ALA A 98 -7.53 -15.54 12.64
C ALA A 98 -6.18 -15.60 11.91
N SER A 99 -5.89 -16.66 11.15
CA SER A 99 -4.68 -16.77 10.33
C SER A 99 -4.56 -15.60 9.34
N TYR A 100 -5.64 -15.23 8.65
CA TYR A 100 -5.65 -14.10 7.73
C TYR A 100 -5.45 -12.75 8.46
N LEU A 101 -5.97 -12.62 9.68
CA LEU A 101 -5.76 -11.42 10.47
C LEU A 101 -4.29 -11.26 10.88
N SER A 102 -3.64 -12.36 11.29
CA SER A 102 -2.21 -12.41 11.59
C SER A 102 -1.35 -12.05 10.36
N GLU A 103 -1.69 -12.58 9.19
CA GLU A 103 -1.00 -12.24 7.94
C GLU A 103 -1.16 -10.75 7.57
N ALA A 104 -2.36 -10.18 7.74
CA ALA A 104 -2.58 -8.75 7.52
C ALA A 104 -1.70 -7.90 8.44
N TYR A 105 -1.56 -8.29 9.71
CA TYR A 105 -0.69 -7.63 10.68
C TYR A 105 0.78 -7.66 10.23
N ILE A 106 1.30 -8.82 9.81
CA ILE A 106 2.70 -8.96 9.36
C ILE A 106 3.00 -8.00 8.21
N PHE A 107 2.09 -7.90 7.22
CA PHE A 107 2.27 -6.98 6.10
C PHE A 107 2.22 -5.51 6.54
N TYR A 108 1.28 -5.12 7.40
CA TYR A 108 1.19 -3.75 7.87
C TYR A 108 2.35 -3.35 8.79
N GLU A 109 2.79 -4.23 9.69
CA GLU A 109 3.96 -4.02 10.52
C GLU A 109 5.23 -3.87 9.66
N ALA A 110 5.38 -4.70 8.62
CA ALA A 110 6.49 -4.57 7.69
C ALA A 110 6.47 -3.24 6.91
N VAL A 111 5.29 -2.71 6.59
CA VAL A 111 5.15 -1.40 5.95
C VAL A 111 5.58 -0.27 6.89
N LEU A 112 5.15 -0.36 8.15
CA LEU A 112 5.47 0.62 9.19
C LEU A 112 6.98 0.61 9.49
N THR A 113 7.53 -0.55 9.86
CA THR A 113 8.91 -0.71 10.33
C THR A 113 9.95 -0.38 9.27
N ARG A 114 9.64 -0.61 7.99
CA ARG A 114 10.54 -0.27 6.87
C ARG A 114 10.37 1.16 6.37
N GLU A 115 9.50 1.93 7.03
CA GLU A 115 9.29 3.35 6.77
C GLU A 115 8.99 3.65 5.29
N TYR A 116 8.20 2.82 4.61
CA TYR A 116 8.01 2.96 3.15
C TYR A 116 7.40 4.31 2.74
N PHE A 117 6.69 4.99 3.65
CA PHE A 117 6.04 6.28 3.40
C PHE A 117 6.82 7.51 3.91
N LYS A 118 8.01 7.34 4.50
CA LYS A 118 8.75 8.42 5.19
C LYS A 118 9.04 9.63 4.31
N ASP A 119 9.48 9.40 3.09
CA ASP A 119 9.94 10.46 2.17
C ASP A 119 8.76 11.20 1.49
N GLY A 120 7.54 10.70 1.64
CA GLY A 120 6.38 11.12 0.86
C GLY A 120 5.58 12.29 1.42
N LEU A 121 5.69 12.51 2.73
CA LEU A 121 4.90 13.47 3.50
C LEU A 121 5.07 14.92 3.02
N PHE A 122 6.27 15.27 2.56
CA PHE A 122 6.64 16.62 2.13
C PHE A 122 6.61 16.79 0.60
N GLN A 123 6.37 15.71 -0.16
CA GLN A 123 6.44 15.73 -1.62
C GLN A 123 5.06 15.77 -2.28
N ASP A 124 4.06 15.07 -1.71
CA ASP A 124 2.75 14.93 -2.34
C ASP A 124 1.63 14.70 -1.30
N LEU A 125 0.62 15.57 -1.29
CA LEU A 125 -0.56 15.44 -0.45
C LEU A 125 -1.31 14.11 -0.70
N ASN A 126 -1.27 13.56 -1.91
CA ASN A 126 -1.85 12.25 -2.20
C ASN A 126 -1.13 11.14 -1.44
N LEU A 127 0.18 11.26 -1.26
CA LEU A 127 0.99 10.28 -0.55
C LEU A 127 0.74 10.35 0.96
N ALA A 128 0.61 11.55 1.52
CA ALA A 128 0.15 11.74 2.89
C ALA A 128 -1.24 11.10 3.12
N ASN A 129 -2.16 11.28 2.17
CA ASN A 129 -3.48 10.62 2.20
C ASN A 129 -3.41 9.09 2.09
N LYS A 130 -2.44 8.54 1.36
CA LYS A 130 -2.21 7.08 1.33
C LYS A 130 -1.72 6.60 2.70
N GLN A 131 -0.77 7.31 3.31
CA GLN A 131 -0.24 6.97 4.63
C GLN A 131 -1.32 7.06 5.73
N LEU A 132 -2.16 8.10 5.73
CA LEU A 132 -3.31 8.21 6.64
C LEU A 132 -4.22 6.98 6.54
N ARG A 133 -4.59 6.62 5.31
CA ARG A 133 -5.46 5.47 5.02
C ARG A 133 -4.79 4.14 5.38
N PHE A 134 -3.48 4.05 5.27
CA PHE A 134 -2.71 2.90 5.74
C PHE A 134 -2.75 2.80 7.28
N LEU A 135 -2.39 3.88 7.99
CA LEU A 135 -2.37 3.91 9.46
C LEU A 135 -3.74 3.56 10.05
N ALA A 136 -4.82 4.10 9.50
CA ALA A 136 -6.17 3.80 9.94
C ALA A 136 -6.51 2.30 9.81
N ARG A 137 -6.13 1.66 8.69
CA ARG A 137 -6.37 0.22 8.50
C ARG A 137 -5.50 -0.64 9.41
N PHE A 138 -4.25 -0.25 9.61
CA PHE A 138 -3.37 -0.98 10.52
C PHE A 138 -3.88 -0.89 11.96
N LEU A 139 -4.33 0.30 12.37
CA LEU A 139 -4.95 0.52 13.68
C LEU A 139 -6.14 -0.43 13.90
N THR A 140 -7.03 -0.58 12.92
CA THR A 140 -8.14 -1.55 12.98
C THR A 140 -7.63 -2.97 13.23
N VAL A 141 -6.63 -3.43 12.48
CA VAL A 141 -6.05 -4.78 12.67
C VAL A 141 -5.46 -4.94 14.07
N CYS A 142 -4.70 -3.95 14.56
CA CYS A 142 -4.11 -3.99 15.89
C CYS A 142 -5.16 -3.99 17.01
N LEU A 143 -6.27 -3.27 16.85
CA LEU A 143 -7.38 -3.28 17.81
C LEU A 143 -8.03 -4.66 17.88
N VAL A 144 -8.32 -5.28 16.73
CA VAL A 144 -8.92 -6.62 16.68
C VAL A 144 -7.98 -7.69 17.26
N LEU A 145 -6.66 -7.56 17.04
CA LEU A 145 -5.64 -8.44 17.64
C LEU A 145 -5.25 -8.08 19.08
N ASN A 146 -5.86 -7.06 19.68
CA ASN A 146 -5.52 -6.56 21.03
C ASN A 146 -4.02 -6.20 21.21
N ARG A 147 -3.37 -5.65 20.18
CA ARG A 147 -1.97 -5.19 20.20
C ARG A 147 -1.87 -3.77 20.77
N ARG A 148 -2.14 -3.62 22.07
CA ARG A 148 -2.28 -2.31 22.74
C ARG A 148 -1.09 -1.37 22.53
N GLU A 149 0.13 -1.86 22.67
CA GLU A 149 1.34 -1.05 22.49
C GLU A 149 1.43 -0.46 21.07
N MET A 150 1.20 -1.31 20.05
CA MET A 150 1.16 -0.89 18.65
C MET A 150 0.03 0.10 18.39
N VAL A 151 -1.15 -0.09 19.01
CA VAL A 151 -2.26 0.86 18.93
C VAL A 151 -1.84 2.25 19.43
N TYR A 152 -1.16 2.36 20.57
CA TYR A 152 -0.67 3.64 21.08
C TYR A 152 0.34 4.29 20.14
N GLN A 153 1.28 3.51 19.60
CA GLN A 153 2.25 3.99 18.62
C GLN A 153 1.56 4.54 17.35
N LEU A 154 0.61 3.79 16.79
CA LEU A 154 -0.12 4.17 15.59
C LEU A 154 -0.99 5.41 15.78
N VAL A 155 -1.66 5.54 16.94
CA VAL A 155 -2.45 6.74 17.27
C VAL A 155 -1.57 7.97 17.35
N ASN A 156 -0.38 7.86 17.95
CA ASN A 156 0.56 8.99 18.01
C ASN A 156 1.06 9.38 16.62
N GLN A 157 1.42 8.41 15.77
CA GLN A 157 1.82 8.71 14.39
C GLN A 157 0.68 9.33 13.56
N LEU A 158 -0.55 8.84 13.74
CA LEU A 158 -1.72 9.41 13.08
C LEU A 158 -1.95 10.88 13.49
N LYS A 159 -1.83 11.19 14.79
CA LYS A 159 -1.94 12.56 15.30
C LYS A 159 -0.87 13.48 14.72
N MET A 160 0.37 13.02 14.64
CA MET A 160 1.48 13.79 14.06
C MET A 160 1.21 14.07 12.57
N LEU A 161 0.89 13.03 11.79
CA LEU A 161 0.61 13.15 10.36
C LEU A 161 -0.58 14.09 10.08
N VAL A 162 -1.66 14.00 10.85
CA VAL A 162 -2.81 14.92 10.70
C VAL A 162 -2.40 16.37 11.02
N SER A 163 -1.57 16.58 12.04
CA SER A 163 -1.10 17.92 12.41
C SER A 163 -0.20 18.53 11.34
N GLU A 164 0.68 17.73 10.75
CA GLU A 164 1.55 18.14 9.64
C GLU A 164 0.75 18.50 8.39
N ILE A 165 -0.23 17.68 8.01
CA ILE A 165 -1.12 17.95 6.88
C ILE A 165 -1.89 19.26 7.12
N LYS A 166 -2.44 19.47 8.33
CA LYS A 166 -3.14 20.72 8.68
C LYS A 166 -2.25 21.94 8.53
N ARG A 167 -1.00 21.88 9.00
CA ARG A 167 -0.03 22.97 8.84
C ARG A 167 0.23 23.25 7.36
N ALA A 168 0.48 22.21 6.56
CA ALA A 168 0.72 22.35 5.12
C ALA A 168 -0.48 22.99 4.38
N PHE A 169 -1.72 22.72 4.82
CA PHE A 169 -2.91 23.39 4.30
C PHE A 169 -3.01 24.87 4.70
N GLN A 170 -2.65 25.22 5.94
CA GLN A 170 -2.70 26.60 6.43
C GLN A 170 -1.65 27.51 5.80
N GLU A 171 -0.53 26.94 5.35
CA GLU A 171 0.55 27.65 4.66
C GLU A 171 0.26 27.88 3.16
N MET A 172 -0.84 27.35 2.60
CA MET A 172 -1.29 27.68 1.24
C MET A 172 -2.06 29.02 1.26
N PRO A 173 -1.52 30.11 0.70
CA PRO A 173 -2.21 31.39 0.69
C PRO A 173 -3.51 31.33 -0.13
N ASP A 174 -4.54 32.04 0.34
CA ASP A 174 -5.90 32.15 -0.23
C ASP A 174 -5.98 32.65 -1.70
N TYR A 175 -4.86 32.82 -2.40
CA TYR A 175 -4.81 33.47 -3.72
C TYR A 175 -5.18 32.57 -4.92
N VAL A 176 -5.50 31.29 -4.70
CA VAL A 176 -5.77 30.33 -5.80
C VAL A 176 -7.23 29.85 -5.81
N ILE A 177 -8.09 30.34 -4.93
CA ILE A 177 -9.52 30.03 -4.94
C ILE A 177 -10.25 31.26 -5.48
N PHE A 178 -10.96 31.07 -6.60
CA PHE A 178 -11.74 32.06 -7.37
C PHE A 178 -10.99 32.85 -8.46
N PRO A 179 -10.84 32.30 -9.69
CA PRO A 179 -10.91 33.15 -10.86
C PRO A 179 -12.35 33.70 -10.96
N LYS A 180 -12.48 35.02 -11.04
CA LYS A 180 -13.74 35.70 -11.43
C LYS A 180 -14.16 35.28 -12.83
#